data_AF-M3S246-F1
#
_entry.id   AF-M3S246-F1
#
_cell.length_a   1.000
_cell.length_b   1.000
_cell.length_c   1.000
_cell.angle_alpha   90.00
_cell.angle_beta   90.00
_cell.angle_gamma   90.00
#
_symmetry.space_group_name_H-M   'P 1'
#
loop_
_entity.id
_entity.type
_entity.pdbx_description
1 polymer ?
#
loop_
_entity_poly.entity_id
_entity_poly.type
_entity_poly.pdbx_seq_one_letter_code
_entity_poly.pdbx_strand_id
1 'polypeptide(L)'
;MDLTSNWLLAGKELNAIFANNDEMAIGAAMALRQAGKKDVLVTGVDGTPDGLAAIKRGLVTVSVFQDAKGQAEGALDAALKMINKTPGEQNVLIPFRLITPENVAEFQAMTK
;
A
#
# COMPACT_ATOMS: atom_id res chain seq x y z
N MET A 1 -11.88 9.93 0.54
CA MET A 1 -13.34 9.65 0.51
C MET A 1 -14.02 10.51 -0.54
N ASP A 2 -13.87 11.84 -0.46
CA ASP A 2 -14.59 12.82 -1.30
C ASP A 2 -14.43 12.62 -2.81
N LEU A 3 -13.21 12.35 -3.29
CA LEU A 3 -12.97 12.14 -4.72
C LEU A 3 -13.75 10.93 -5.26
N THR A 4 -13.71 9.80 -4.55
CA THR A 4 -14.45 8.59 -4.92
C THR A 4 -15.96 8.82 -4.85
N SER A 5 -16.45 9.50 -3.80
CA SER A 5 -17.86 9.88 -3.70
C SER A 5 -18.30 10.74 -4.89
N ASN A 6 -17.49 11.73 -5.28
CA ASN A 6 -17.78 12.59 -6.42
C ASN A 6 -17.83 11.81 -7.75
N TRP A 7 -16.92 10.85 -7.95
CA TRP A 7 -16.97 9.97 -9.13
C TRP A 7 -18.24 9.13 -9.19
N LEU A 8 -18.66 8.56 -8.05
CA LEU A 8 -19.86 7.76 -7.95
C LEU A 8 -21.13 8.60 -8.21
N LEU A 9 -21.21 9.80 -7.63
CA LEU A 9 -22.30 10.75 -7.88
C LEU A 9 -22.35 11.22 -9.34
N ALA A 10 -21.20 11.30 -10.01
CA ALA A 10 -21.12 11.60 -11.44
C ALA A 10 -21.45 10.41 -12.35
N GLY A 11 -21.85 9.27 -11.77
CA GLY A 11 -22.24 8.06 -12.53
C GLY A 11 -21.06 7.31 -13.15
N LYS A 12 -19.83 7.50 -12.64
CA LYS A 12 -18.68 6.71 -13.12
C LYS A 12 -18.79 5.27 -12.63
N GLU A 13 -18.73 4.33 -13.57
CA GLU A 13 -18.53 2.92 -13.28
C GLU A 13 -17.03 2.64 -13.09
N LEU A 14 -16.68 1.97 -12.00
CA LEU A 14 -15.31 1.69 -11.60
C LEU A 14 -15.17 0.18 -11.39
N ASN A 15 -14.11 -0.42 -11.92
CA ASN A 15 -13.77 -1.82 -11.63
C ASN A 15 -12.69 -1.93 -10.55
N ALA A 16 -11.80 -0.93 -10.47
CA ALA A 16 -10.74 -0.88 -9.48
C ALA A 16 -10.34 0.56 -9.13
N ILE A 17 -9.76 0.75 -7.94
CA ILE A 17 -9.10 1.98 -7.49
C ILE A 17 -7.69 1.62 -7.00
N PHE A 18 -6.69 2.26 -7.61
CA PHE A 18 -5.30 2.23 -7.15
C PHE A 18 -5.02 3.50 -6.34
N ALA A 19 -4.90 3.37 -5.03
CA ALA A 19 -4.57 4.47 -4.14
C ALA A 19 -3.07 4.50 -3.85
N ASN A 20 -2.52 5.69 -3.69
CA ASN A 20 -1.10 5.88 -3.46
C ASN A 20 -0.65 5.44 -2.05
N ASN A 21 -1.56 5.27 -1.10
CA ASN A 21 -1.27 4.70 0.22
C ASN A 21 -2.52 4.03 0.84
N ASP A 22 -2.32 3.38 1.98
CA ASP A 22 -3.36 2.65 2.70
C ASP A 22 -4.50 3.53 3.22
N GLU A 23 -4.24 4.74 3.74
CA GLU A 23 -5.30 5.63 4.24
C GLU A 23 -6.21 6.13 3.11
N MET A 24 -5.63 6.45 1.95
CA MET A 24 -6.40 6.81 0.75
C MET A 24 -7.21 5.62 0.24
N ALA A 25 -6.64 4.41 0.26
CA ALA A 25 -7.35 3.19 -0.09
C ALA A 25 -8.56 2.96 0.83
N ILE A 26 -8.37 3.09 2.14
CA ILE A 26 -9.43 2.97 3.14
C ILE A 26 -10.52 4.01 2.90
N GLY A 27 -10.15 5.28 2.67
CA GLY A 27 -11.11 6.34 2.40
C GLY A 27 -11.91 6.12 1.10
N ALA A 28 -11.29 5.54 0.07
CA ALA A 28 -11.97 5.19 -1.18
C ALA A 28 -12.90 3.99 -1.00
N ALA A 29 -12.43 2.94 -0.32
CA ALA A 29 -13.23 1.76 0.00
C ALA A 29 -14.44 2.08 0.87
N MET A 30 -14.31 3.01 1.82
CA MET A 30 -15.44 3.49 2.62
C MET A 30 -16.51 4.17 1.76
N ALA A 31 -16.12 5.01 0.79
CA ALA A 31 -17.05 5.67 -0.13
C ALA A 31 -17.79 4.64 -1.00
N LEU A 32 -17.06 3.68 -1.57
CA LEU A 32 -17.61 2.57 -2.36
C LEU A 32 -18.62 1.75 -1.56
N ARG A 33 -18.26 1.38 -0.33
CA ARG A 33 -19.14 0.62 0.57
C ARG A 33 -20.40 1.40 0.94
N GLN A 34 -20.29 2.71 1.18
CA GLN A 34 -21.44 3.57 1.46
C GLN A 34 -22.39 3.68 0.26
N ALA A 35 -21.85 3.67 -0.96
CA ALA A 35 -22.62 3.65 -2.20
C ALA A 35 -23.10 2.25 -2.63
N GLY A 36 -22.86 1.21 -1.82
CA GLY A 36 -23.25 -0.17 -2.13
C GLY A 36 -22.43 -0.87 -3.22
N LYS A 37 -21.32 -0.27 -3.68
CA LYS A 37 -20.45 -0.80 -4.73
C LYS A 37 -19.34 -1.69 -4.12
N LYS A 38 -19.68 -2.94 -3.78
CA LYS A 38 -18.77 -3.88 -3.10
C LYS A 38 -17.80 -4.63 -4.02
N ASP A 39 -18.09 -4.68 -5.32
CA ASP A 39 -17.32 -5.47 -6.29
C ASP A 39 -16.14 -4.70 -6.90
N VAL A 40 -15.92 -3.45 -6.47
CA VAL A 40 -14.80 -2.62 -6.93
C VAL A 40 -13.55 -2.98 -6.15
N LEU A 41 -12.49 -3.38 -6.85
CA LEU A 41 -11.22 -3.72 -6.21
C LEU A 41 -10.54 -2.44 -5.72
N VAL A 42 -9.96 -2.46 -4.52
CA VAL A 42 -9.24 -1.31 -3.97
C VAL A 42 -7.87 -1.77 -3.50
N THR A 43 -6.83 -1.07 -3.94
CA THR A 43 -5.46 -1.30 -3.46
C THR A 43 -4.84 -0.04 -2.90
N GLY A 44 -4.07 -0.23 -1.83
CA GLY A 44 -3.15 0.76 -1.27
C GLY A 44 -1.69 0.40 -1.54
N VAL A 45 -0.83 1.16 -0.88
CA VAL A 45 0.62 0.96 -0.75
C VAL A 45 0.95 1.28 0.70
N ASP A 46 2.06 0.73 1.20
CA ASP A 46 2.72 0.94 2.51
C ASP A 46 2.71 -0.35 3.32
N GLY A 47 1.54 -0.97 3.51
CA GLY A 47 1.36 -2.11 4.41
C GLY A 47 1.32 -1.68 5.88
N THR A 48 0.67 -0.56 6.17
CA THR A 48 0.50 -0.03 7.53
C THR A 48 -0.39 -0.95 8.37
N PRO A 49 -0.33 -0.89 9.72
CA PRO A 49 -1.24 -1.65 10.57
C PRO A 49 -2.73 -1.47 10.22
N ASP A 50 -3.12 -0.26 9.83
CA ASP A 50 -4.49 0.05 9.40
C ASP A 50 -4.81 -0.55 8.02
N GLY A 51 -3.87 -0.50 7.07
CA GLY A 51 -3.99 -1.18 5.78
C GLY A 51 -4.16 -2.70 5.94
N LEU A 52 -3.32 -3.33 6.74
CA LEU A 52 -3.39 -4.77 7.06
C LEU A 52 -4.74 -5.12 7.72
N ALA A 53 -5.21 -4.29 8.67
CA ALA A 53 -6.51 -4.48 9.30
C ALA A 53 -7.67 -4.30 8.31
N ALA A 54 -7.57 -3.36 7.37
CA ALA A 54 -8.57 -3.13 6.34
C ALA A 54 -8.66 -4.30 5.35
N ILE A 55 -7.53 -4.88 4.95
CA ILE A 55 -7.49 -6.10 4.12
C ILE A 55 -8.15 -7.26 4.86
N LYS A 56 -7.78 -7.48 6.13
CA LYS A 56 -8.33 -8.58 6.94
C LYS A 56 -9.85 -8.48 7.13
N ARG A 57 -10.41 -7.26 7.14
CA ARG A 57 -11.85 -7.00 7.24
C ARG A 57 -12.57 -7.04 5.88
N GLY A 58 -11.85 -7.29 4.78
CA GLY A 58 -12.39 -7.28 3.42
C GLY A 58 -12.82 -5.88 2.94
N LEU A 59 -12.29 -4.81 3.55
CA LEU A 59 -12.58 -3.44 3.12
C LEU A 59 -11.68 -3.04 1.95
N VAL A 60 -10.39 -3.37 2.03
CA VAL A 60 -9.38 -3.14 0.97
C VAL A 60 -9.01 -4.51 0.39
N THR A 61 -8.82 -4.60 -0.92
CA THR A 61 -8.54 -5.88 -1.59
C THR A 61 -7.12 -6.36 -1.35
N VAL A 62 -6.14 -5.48 -1.60
CA VAL A 62 -4.70 -5.76 -1.48
C VAL A 62 -3.96 -4.49 -1.08
N SER A 63 -2.71 -4.62 -0.65
CA SER A 63 -1.78 -3.50 -0.52
C SER A 63 -0.39 -3.95 -0.98
N VAL A 64 0.53 -3.01 -1.14
CA VAL A 64 1.92 -3.29 -1.49
C VAL A 64 2.81 -2.86 -0.34
N PHE A 65 3.47 -3.83 0.30
CA PHE A 65 4.37 -3.55 1.40
C PHE A 65 5.57 -2.74 0.94
N GLN A 66 5.83 -1.64 1.65
CA GLN A 66 7.02 -0.82 1.47
C GLN A 66 7.98 -1.05 2.63
N ASP A 67 9.13 -1.69 2.35
CA ASP A 67 10.10 -2.07 3.38
C ASP A 67 10.94 -0.87 3.85
N ALA A 68 10.41 -0.11 4.82
CA ALA A 68 11.09 1.04 5.40
C ALA A 68 12.44 0.64 6.05
N LYS A 69 12.52 -0.55 6.65
CA LYS A 69 13.77 -1.05 7.24
C LYS A 69 14.80 -1.36 6.17
N GLY A 70 14.43 -2.09 5.13
CA GLY A 70 15.30 -2.39 3.99
C GLY A 70 15.76 -1.12 3.27
N GLN A 71 14.90 -0.10 3.17
CA GLN A 71 15.28 1.22 2.64
C GLN A 71 16.31 1.93 3.52
N ALA A 72 16.14 1.90 4.85
CA ALA A 72 17.11 2.50 5.77
C ALA A 72 18.47 1.78 5.72
N GLU A 73 18.47 0.44 5.68
CA GLU A 73 19.68 -0.37 5.55
C GLU A 73 20.38 -0.11 4.22
N GLY A 74 19.65 -0.10 3.11
CA GLY A 74 20.20 0.22 1.78
C GLY A 74 20.76 1.63 1.68
N ALA A 75 20.11 2.61 2.30
CA ALA A 75 20.59 3.98 2.36
C ALA A 75 21.89 4.11 3.16
N LEU A 76 22.00 3.42 4.30
CA LEU A 76 23.22 3.42 5.11
C LEU A 76 24.38 2.70 4.40
N ASP A 77 24.12 1.57 3.76
CA ASP A 77 25.12 0.85 2.96
C ASP A 77 25.65 1.71 1.81
N ALA A 78 24.75 2.40 1.09
CA ALA A 78 25.14 3.34 0.04
C ALA A 78 26.03 4.48 0.59
N ALA A 79 25.65 5.08 1.73
CA ALA A 79 26.45 6.12 2.37
C ALA A 79 27.86 5.63 2.77
N LEU A 80 27.96 4.42 3.33
CA LEU A 80 29.25 3.81 3.70
C LEU A 80 30.12 3.54 2.47
N LYS A 81 29.55 3.05 1.37
CA LYS A 81 30.27 2.85 0.10
C LYS A 81 30.82 4.17 -0.44
N MET A 82 30.03 5.25 -0.37
CA MET A 82 30.47 6.58 -0.80
C MET A 82 31.63 7.11 0.05
N ILE A 83 31.56 6.97 1.38
CA ILE A 83 32.64 7.37 2.29
C ILE A 83 33.94 6.62 1.96
N ASN A 84 33.83 5.32 1.65
CA ASN A 84 34.96 4.47 1.31
C ASN A 84 35.42 4.58 -0.16
N LYS A 85 34.83 5.49 -0.95
CA LYS A 85 35.11 5.67 -2.40
C LYS A 85 34.92 4.38 -3.22
N THR A 86 34.07 3.48 -2.75
CA THR A 86 33.67 2.27 -3.48
C THR A 86 32.57 2.66 -4.47
N PRO A 87 32.61 2.18 -5.73
CA PRO A 87 31.50 2.36 -6.66
C PRO A 87 30.19 1.84 -6.07
N GLY A 88 29.17 2.70 -6.06
CA GLY A 88 27.81 2.36 -5.63
C GLY A 88 26.85 2.34 -6.81
N GLU A 89 25.72 1.68 -6.62
CA GLU A 89 24.59 1.78 -7.55
C GLU A 89 23.88 3.12 -7.37
N GLN A 90 23.52 3.76 -8.46
CA GLN A 90 22.77 5.02 -8.41
C GLN A 90 21.32 4.80 -7.93
N ASN A 91 20.75 3.62 -8.23
CA ASN A 91 19.38 3.25 -7.90
C ASN A 91 19.37 1.95 -7.10
N VAL A 92 19.31 2.05 -5.78
CA VAL A 92 19.15 0.88 -4.90
C VAL A 92 17.66 0.55 -4.79
N LEU A 93 17.23 -0.54 -5.44
CA LEU A 93 15.83 -0.98 -5.40
C LEU A 93 15.59 -1.93 -4.24
N ILE A 94 14.73 -1.54 -3.31
CA ILE A 94 14.22 -2.43 -2.27
C ILE A 94 12.96 -3.14 -2.78
N PRO A 95 12.91 -4.49 -2.82
CA PRO A 95 11.79 -5.21 -3.40
C PRO A 95 10.45 -4.92 -2.71
N PHE A 96 9.45 -4.55 -3.51
CA PHE A 96 8.06 -4.48 -3.06
C PHE A 96 7.47 -5.88 -2.91
N ARG A 97 6.61 -6.07 -1.91
CA ARG A 97 5.93 -7.34 -1.68
C ARG A 97 4.41 -7.15 -1.67
N LEU A 98 3.70 -7.92 -2.46
CA LEU A 98 2.23 -7.87 -2.51
C LEU A 98 1.65 -8.45 -1.21
N ILE A 99 0.74 -7.69 -0.61
CA ILE A 99 -0.06 -8.10 0.53
C ILE A 99 -1.46 -8.46 0.02
N THR A 100 -1.88 -9.67 0.35
CA THR A 100 -3.14 -10.30 -0.03
C THR A 100 -3.86 -10.81 1.23
N PRO A 101 -5.16 -11.10 1.18
CA PRO A 101 -5.86 -11.73 2.30
C PRO A 101 -5.20 -13.02 2.79
N GLU A 102 -4.54 -13.76 1.88
CA GLU A 102 -3.89 -15.05 2.17
C GLU A 102 -2.60 -14.88 2.99
N ASN A 103 -1.82 -13.82 2.74
CA ASN A 103 -0.51 -13.60 3.39
C ASN A 103 -0.49 -12.42 4.38
N VAL A 104 -1.59 -11.69 4.57
CA VAL A 104 -1.65 -10.49 5.44
C VAL A 104 -1.18 -10.77 6.87
N ALA A 105 -1.39 -12.00 7.38
CA ALA A 105 -0.96 -12.41 8.71
C ALA A 105 0.57 -12.41 8.88
N GLU A 106 1.32 -12.69 7.80
CA GLU A 106 2.78 -12.65 7.80
C GLU A 106 3.28 -11.23 8.06
N PHE A 107 2.67 -10.24 7.39
CA PHE A 107 3.02 -8.82 7.55
C PHE A 107 2.59 -8.28 8.93
N GLN A 108 1.45 -8.73 9.47
CA GLN A 108 1.03 -8.36 10.84
C GLN A 108 2.01 -8.82 11.91
N ALA A 109 2.76 -9.91 11.67
CA ALA A 109 3.79 -10.37 12.59
C ALA A 109 5.08 -9.53 12.49
N MET A 110 5.34 -8.90 11.35
CA MET A 110 6.51 -8.04 11.11
C MET A 110 6.37 -6.63 11.71
N THR A 111 5.15 -6.17 11.94
CA THR A 111 4.85 -4.82 12.49
C THR A 111 4.75 -4.79 14.02
N LYS A 112 5.03 -5.91 14.71
CA LYS A 112 5.09 -5.98 16.18
C LYS A 112 6.49 -5.64 16.67
#